data_AF-A0A7S4M4Y2-F1
#
_entry.id   AF-A0A7S4M4Y2-F1
#
_cell.length_a   1.000
_cell.length_b   1.000
_cell.length_c   1.000
_cell.angle_alpha   90.00
_cell.angle_beta   90.00
_cell.angle_gamma   90.00
#
_symmetry.space_group_name_H-M   'P 1'
#
loop_
_entity.id
_entity.type
_entity.pdbx_description
1 polymer ?
#
loop_
_entity_poly.entity_id
_entity_poly.type
_entity_poly.pdbx_seq_one_letter_code
_entity_poly.pdbx_strand_id
1 'polypeptide(L)'
;QVAGLLVHPFLGMAQAAPMHPLSLCCVEICDQLLQDVVREVSTSCTSTAELTPGELALLEGAAGGRDPATLALSPQLRDLLAVEARASERCVRRLEEVTKAEGGSDIFGNHAKQIIETLTCTNCGTQIAANRFAPHLERCMLGKGRASARMARDAMRSTAESDARLAY
;
A
#
# COMPACT_ATOMS: atom_id res chain seq x y z
N GLN A 1 -54.19 -13.62 -10.95
CA GLN A 1 -53.48 -14.29 -9.83
C GLN A 1 -52.06 -13.74 -9.85
N VAL A 2 -51.51 -12.98 -8.88
CA VAL A 2 -51.85 -12.55 -7.52
C VAL A 2 -51.14 -11.19 -7.38
N ALA A 3 -51.84 -10.06 -7.29
CA ALA A 3 -52.13 -9.29 -6.06
C ALA A 3 -50.91 -9.13 -5.13
N GLY A 4 -50.47 -7.89 -4.92
CA GLY A 4 -49.19 -7.54 -4.33
C GLY A 4 -49.09 -7.58 -2.81
N LEU A 5 -47.93 -7.16 -2.31
CA LEU A 5 -47.76 -6.69 -0.94
C LEU A 5 -46.83 -5.46 -0.91
N LEU A 6 -47.49 -4.32 -0.68
CA LEU A 6 -47.16 -3.34 0.38
C LEU A 6 -45.94 -2.45 0.19
N VAL A 7 -46.16 -1.43 -0.65
CA VAL A 7 -45.81 -0.05 -0.32
C VAL A 7 -46.49 0.30 1.01
N HIS A 8 -45.72 0.52 2.08
CA HIS A 8 -46.25 1.15 3.28
C HIS A 8 -46.12 2.68 3.18
N PRO A 9 -47.22 3.42 3.36
CA PRO A 9 -47.23 4.87 3.49
C PRO A 9 -47.04 5.25 4.95
N PHE A 10 -46.20 6.25 5.24
CA PHE A 10 -46.32 7.00 6.48
C PHE A 10 -46.12 8.49 6.19
N LEU A 11 -47.25 9.19 6.24
CA LEU A 11 -47.37 10.63 6.16
C LEU A 11 -46.53 11.31 7.25
N GLY A 12 -45.73 12.28 6.82
CA GLY A 12 -45.34 13.43 7.62
C GLY A 12 -45.60 14.67 6.78
N MET A 13 -46.69 15.37 7.07
CA MET A 13 -47.09 16.61 6.41
C MET A 13 -45.96 17.64 6.45
N ALA A 14 -45.39 17.95 5.29
CA ALA A 14 -44.95 19.30 4.99
C ALA A 14 -45.49 19.58 3.59
N GLN A 15 -46.57 20.37 3.53
CA GLN A 15 -46.88 21.12 2.32
C GLN A 15 -45.58 21.83 1.94
N ALA A 16 -44.87 21.35 0.93
CA ALA A 16 -43.79 22.10 0.34
C ALA A 16 -44.47 23.36 -0.19
N ALA A 17 -44.31 24.46 0.55
CA ALA A 17 -44.71 25.77 0.07
C ALA A 17 -44.14 25.89 -1.35
N PRO A 18 -44.90 26.41 -2.34
CA PRO A 18 -44.37 26.59 -3.67
C PRO A 18 -43.10 27.43 -3.52
N MET A 19 -41.96 26.78 -3.71
CA MET A 19 -40.66 27.41 -3.64
C MET A 19 -40.68 28.55 -4.65
N HIS A 20 -40.16 29.70 -4.25
CA HIS A 20 -40.07 30.83 -5.16
C HIS A 20 -39.35 30.38 -6.44
N PRO A 21 -39.77 30.80 -7.64
CA PRO A 21 -39.16 30.32 -8.89
C PRO A 21 -37.64 30.53 -8.94
N LEU A 22 -37.13 31.57 -8.26
CA LEU A 22 -35.69 31.78 -8.09
C LEU A 22 -35.02 30.73 -7.21
N SER A 23 -35.65 30.26 -6.14
CA SER A 23 -35.07 29.21 -5.30
C SER A 23 -35.09 27.85 -5.97
N LEU A 24 -36.07 27.58 -6.84
CA LEU A 24 -36.07 26.40 -7.70
C LEU A 24 -34.89 26.43 -8.69
N CYS A 25 -34.69 27.56 -9.37
CA CYS A 25 -33.56 27.77 -10.28
C CYS A 25 -32.20 27.60 -9.56
N CYS A 26 -32.06 28.10 -8.33
CA CYS A 26 -30.85 27.87 -7.53
C CYS A 26 -30.61 26.39 -7.23
N VAL A 27 -31.66 25.62 -6.93
CA VAL A 27 -31.54 24.17 -6.67
C VAL A 27 -31.15 23.42 -7.94
N GLU A 28 -31.74 23.76 -9.08
CA GLU A 28 -31.39 23.17 -10.39
C GLU A 28 -29.93 23.45 -10.79
N ILE A 29 -29.45 24.69 -10.56
CA ILE A 29 -28.05 25.05 -10.81
C ILE A 29 -27.11 24.28 -9.89
N CYS A 30 -27.44 24.16 -8.60
CA CYS A 30 -26.65 23.37 -7.66
C CYS A 30 -26.60 21.89 -8.04
N ASP A 31 -27.72 21.31 -8.47
CA ASP A 31 -27.78 19.92 -8.91
C ASP A 31 -26.94 19.71 -10.18
N GLN A 32 -27.01 20.62 -11.14
CA GLN A 32 -26.18 20.59 -12.35
C GLN A 32 -24.68 20.67 -12.03
N LEU A 33 -24.28 21.58 -11.14
CA LEU A 33 -22.90 21.72 -10.70
C LEU A 33 -22.40 20.45 -9.99
N LEU A 34 -23.23 19.84 -9.12
CA LEU A 34 -22.91 18.57 -8.48
C LEU A 34 -22.72 17.45 -9.50
N GLN A 35 -23.60 17.35 -10.49
CA GLN A 35 -23.49 16.36 -11.57
C GLN A 35 -22.22 16.55 -12.40
N ASP A 36 -21.83 17.79 -12.69
CA ASP A 36 -20.63 18.10 -13.46
C ASP A 36 -19.36 17.75 -12.68
N VAL A 37 -19.30 18.07 -11.38
CA VAL A 37 -18.18 17.67 -10.49
C VAL A 37 -18.07 16.15 -10.40
N VAL A 38 -19.19 15.43 -10.23
CA VAL A 38 -19.19 13.97 -10.19
C VAL A 38 -18.70 13.37 -11.50
N ARG A 39 -19.09 13.95 -12.64
CA ARG A 39 -18.64 13.52 -13.97
C ARG A 39 -17.14 13.74 -14.14
N GLU A 40 -16.64 14.93 -13.81
CA GLU A 40 -15.22 15.28 -13.90
C GLU A 40 -14.36 14.34 -13.05
N VAL A 41 -14.69 14.19 -11.76
CA VAL A 41 -13.97 13.27 -10.85
C VAL A 41 -14.01 11.84 -11.37
N SER A 42 -15.16 11.38 -11.86
CA SER A 42 -15.27 10.03 -12.44
C SER A 42 -14.36 9.86 -13.66
N THR A 43 -14.31 10.86 -14.55
CA THR A 43 -13.41 10.83 -15.71
C THR A 43 -11.94 10.87 -15.31
N SER A 44 -11.57 11.69 -14.32
CA SER A 44 -10.20 11.79 -13.80
C SER A 44 -9.75 10.50 -13.10
N CYS A 45 -10.65 9.83 -12.38
CA CYS A 45 -10.36 8.54 -11.75
C CYS A 45 -10.27 7.39 -12.77
N THR A 46 -10.92 7.51 -13.93
CA THR A 46 -10.76 6.55 -15.04
C THR A 46 -9.59 6.89 -15.97
N SER A 47 -9.17 8.16 -16.03
CA SER A 47 -7.92 8.59 -16.65
C SER A 47 -6.78 8.42 -15.65
N THR A 48 -6.54 7.18 -15.22
CA THR A 48 -5.23 6.85 -14.66
C THR A 48 -4.23 7.04 -15.78
N ALA A 49 -3.64 8.25 -15.83
CA ALA A 49 -2.39 8.48 -16.53
C ALA A 49 -1.44 7.37 -16.08
N GLU A 50 -0.82 6.70 -17.04
CA GLU A 50 0.22 5.70 -16.78
C GLU A 50 1.27 6.32 -15.85
N LEU A 51 1.28 5.89 -14.60
CA LEU A 51 2.27 6.33 -13.62
C LEU A 51 3.65 5.90 -14.12
N THR A 52 4.58 6.83 -14.11
CA THR A 52 5.94 6.54 -14.55
C THR A 52 6.63 5.64 -13.51
N PRO A 53 7.58 4.78 -13.92
CA PRO A 53 8.25 3.84 -13.02
C PRO A 53 8.92 4.51 -11.80
N GLY A 54 9.28 5.80 -11.90
CA GLY A 54 9.87 6.57 -10.80
C GLY A 54 8.88 7.00 -9.72
N GLU A 55 7.60 7.17 -10.06
CA GLU A 55 6.54 7.56 -9.12
C GLU A 55 6.08 6.35 -8.29
N LEU A 56 6.12 5.16 -8.89
CA LEU A 56 5.85 3.89 -8.20
C LEU A 56 6.88 3.61 -7.09
N ALA A 57 8.15 3.99 -7.32
CA ALA A 57 9.25 3.78 -6.38
C ALA A 57 9.15 4.65 -5.10
N LEU A 58 8.33 5.71 -5.11
CA LEU A 58 8.13 6.58 -3.94
C LEU A 58 7.06 6.06 -2.96
N LEU A 59 6.30 5.03 -3.34
CA LEU A 59 5.18 4.50 -2.54
C LEU A 59 5.56 3.26 -1.69
N GLU A 60 6.80 2.79 -1.76
CA GLU A 60 7.35 1.73 -0.90
C GLU A 60 7.61 2.26 0.52
N GLY A 61 6.59 2.30 1.37
CA GLY A 61 6.76 2.70 2.78
C GLY A 61 5.54 2.61 3.69
N ALA A 62 4.33 2.42 3.14
CA ALA A 62 3.08 2.47 3.90
C ALA A 62 2.74 1.19 4.71
N ALA A 63 3.61 0.18 4.73
CA ALA A 63 3.36 -1.11 5.40
C ALA A 63 3.66 -1.11 6.92
N GLY A 64 3.88 0.05 7.53
CA GLY A 64 4.04 0.20 8.98
C GLY A 64 2.70 0.36 9.68
N GLY A 65 1.96 -0.73 9.88
CA GLY A 65 0.69 -0.74 10.61
C GLY A 65 0.86 -0.28 12.06
N ARG A 66 0.68 1.01 12.31
CA ARG A 66 0.42 1.55 13.65
C ARG A 66 -1.08 1.51 13.90
N ASP A 67 -1.48 0.83 14.96
CA ASP A 67 -2.87 0.76 15.38
C ASP A 67 -3.39 2.18 15.72
N PRO A 68 -4.37 2.73 14.98
CA PRO A 68 -4.91 4.07 15.22
C PRO A 68 -5.59 4.21 16.59
N ALA A 69 -5.83 3.09 17.31
CA ALA A 69 -6.29 3.11 18.69
C ALA A 69 -5.25 3.72 19.67
N THR A 70 -3.96 3.67 19.33
CA THR A 70 -2.88 4.20 20.18
C THR A 70 -2.59 5.69 20.00
N LEU A 71 -3.16 6.32 18.97
CA LEU A 71 -3.03 7.75 18.72
C LEU A 71 -4.23 8.47 19.36
N ALA A 72 -3.95 9.40 20.27
CA ALA A 72 -4.94 10.32 20.85
C ALA A 72 -5.38 11.34 19.79
N LEU A 73 -6.11 10.87 18.77
CA LEU A 73 -6.64 11.67 17.67
C LEU A 73 -7.98 12.29 18.07
N SER A 74 -8.22 13.51 17.57
CA SER A 74 -9.52 14.17 17.71
C SER A 74 -10.62 13.34 17.03
N PRO A 75 -11.88 13.42 17.52
CA PRO A 75 -12.98 12.63 16.95
C PRO A 75 -13.18 12.88 15.44
N GLN A 76 -12.98 14.11 14.98
CA GLN A 76 -13.11 14.46 13.55
C GLN A 76 -12.04 13.77 12.68
N LEU A 77 -10.80 13.70 13.17
CA LEU A 77 -9.70 13.01 12.48
C LEU A 77 -9.90 11.51 12.44
N ARG A 78 -10.48 10.94 13.51
CA ARG A 78 -10.84 9.52 13.58
C ARG A 78 -11.92 9.16 12.56
N ASP A 79 -12.93 10.01 12.41
CA ASP A 79 -14.00 9.81 11.44
C ASP A 79 -13.49 9.90 9.99
N LEU A 80 -12.62 10.88 9.71
CA LEU A 80 -12.00 11.02 8.39
C LEU A 80 -11.15 9.79 8.02
N LEU A 81 -10.32 9.32 8.94
CA LEU A 81 -9.51 8.11 8.75
C LEU A 81 -10.39 6.85 8.60
N ALA A 82 -11.53 6.77 9.28
CA ALA A 82 -12.47 5.67 9.10
C ALA A 82 -13.12 5.69 7.70
N VAL A 83 -13.40 6.88 7.15
CA VAL A 83 -13.88 7.04 5.77
C VAL A 83 -12.81 6.63 4.76
N GLU A 84 -11.56 7.03 4.97
CA GLU A 84 -10.43 6.64 4.11
C GLU A 84 -10.14 5.14 4.17
N ALA A 85 -10.18 4.54 5.36
CA ALA A 85 -10.02 3.10 5.53
C ALA A 85 -11.10 2.34 4.74
N ARG A 86 -12.37 2.75 4.84
CA ARG A 86 -13.48 2.17 4.08
C ARG A 86 -13.33 2.38 2.56
N ALA A 87 -12.79 3.52 2.13
CA ALA A 87 -12.50 3.77 0.72
C ALA A 87 -11.39 2.85 0.20
N SER A 88 -10.34 2.68 1.00
CA SER A 88 -9.20 1.81 0.70
C SER A 88 -9.62 0.34 0.63
N GLU A 89 -10.41 -0.13 1.59
CA GLU A 89 -10.97 -1.49 1.59
C GLU A 89 -11.81 -1.78 0.34
N ARG A 90 -12.62 -0.80 -0.12
CA ARG A 90 -13.38 -0.95 -1.37
C ARG A 90 -12.47 -1.05 -2.59
N CYS A 91 -11.36 -0.31 -2.61
CA CYS A 91 -10.38 -0.38 -3.69
C CYS A 91 -9.68 -1.74 -3.72
N VAL A 92 -9.22 -2.23 -2.56
CA VAL A 92 -8.59 -3.55 -2.42
C VAL A 92 -9.54 -4.66 -2.86
N ARG A 93 -10.80 -4.65 -2.42
CA ARG A 93 -11.79 -5.66 -2.86
C ARG A 93 -12.01 -5.66 -4.37
N ARG A 94 -12.05 -4.48 -4.99
CA ARG A 94 -12.18 -4.36 -6.45
C ARG A 94 -10.95 -4.93 -7.17
N LEU A 95 -9.74 -4.69 -6.65
CA LEU A 95 -8.51 -5.28 -7.17
C LEU A 95 -8.48 -6.80 -6.98
N GLU A 96 -8.93 -7.32 -5.84
CA GLU A 96 -9.07 -8.75 -5.59
C GLU A 96 -10.08 -9.40 -6.54
N GLU A 97 -11.20 -8.73 -6.84
CA GLU A 97 -12.19 -9.20 -7.81
C GLU A 97 -11.61 -9.26 -9.24
N VAL A 98 -10.86 -8.23 -9.65
CA VAL A 98 -10.18 -8.20 -10.95
C VAL A 98 -9.13 -9.32 -11.04
N THR A 99 -8.27 -9.46 -10.04
CA THR A 99 -7.22 -10.50 -10.01
C THR A 99 -7.78 -11.93 -9.90
N LYS A 100 -8.95 -12.10 -9.26
CA LYS A 100 -9.64 -13.39 -9.19
C LYS A 100 -10.34 -13.75 -10.50
N ALA A 101 -10.87 -12.76 -11.23
CA ALA A 101 -11.45 -12.97 -12.56
C ALA A 101 -10.37 -13.41 -13.58
N GLU A 102 -9.13 -12.94 -13.42
CA GLU A 102 -7.99 -13.29 -14.27
C GLU A 102 -7.17 -14.50 -13.78
N GLY A 103 -7.74 -15.37 -12.93
CA GLY A 103 -7.17 -16.70 -12.67
C GLY A 103 -5.74 -16.71 -12.10
N GLY A 104 -5.32 -15.65 -11.40
CA GLY A 104 -3.99 -15.55 -10.80
C GLY A 104 -2.83 -15.55 -11.81
N SER A 105 -3.10 -15.22 -13.08
CA SER A 105 -2.04 -14.87 -14.03
C SER A 105 -1.66 -13.39 -13.90
N ASP A 106 -0.39 -13.07 -14.16
CA ASP A 106 0.06 -11.69 -14.33
C ASP A 106 -0.58 -11.04 -15.58
N ILE A 107 -0.30 -9.75 -15.79
CA ILE A 107 -0.79 -8.97 -16.95
C ILE A 107 -0.36 -9.55 -18.32
N PHE A 108 0.61 -10.47 -18.34
CA PHE A 108 1.09 -11.17 -19.54
C PHE A 108 0.50 -12.57 -19.68
N GLY A 109 -0.44 -12.96 -18.80
CA GLY A 109 -1.03 -14.30 -18.79
C GLY A 109 -0.12 -15.38 -18.18
N ASN A 110 0.98 -15.02 -17.54
CA ASN A 110 1.83 -16.00 -16.84
C ASN A 110 1.27 -16.29 -15.46
N HIS A 111 1.01 -17.56 -15.18
CA HIS A 111 0.78 -17.99 -13.81
C HIS A 111 2.06 -17.87 -12.99
N ALA A 112 1.91 -17.53 -11.71
CA ALA A 112 3.03 -17.44 -10.76
C ALA A 112 3.81 -18.78 -10.71
N LYS A 113 4.84 -18.91 -11.56
CA LYS A 113 5.78 -20.01 -11.47
C LYS A 113 6.64 -19.74 -10.25
N GLN A 114 6.77 -20.73 -9.36
CA GLN A 114 7.77 -20.72 -8.30
C GLN A 114 9.16 -20.90 -8.91
N ILE A 115 9.63 -19.90 -9.67
CA ILE A 115 11.00 -19.86 -10.17
C ILE A 115 11.83 -19.30 -9.03
N ILE A 116 12.65 -20.17 -8.43
CA ILE A 116 13.67 -19.75 -7.48
C ILE A 116 14.78 -19.12 -8.33
N GLU A 117 14.63 -17.84 -8.64
CA GLU A 117 15.63 -17.07 -9.36
C GLU A 117 16.90 -16.95 -8.52
N THR A 118 18.06 -17.15 -9.14
CA THR A 118 19.37 -17.01 -8.49
C THR A 118 20.00 -15.67 -8.89
N LEU A 119 20.33 -14.86 -7.89
CA LEU A 119 20.90 -13.53 -8.04
C LEU A 119 22.37 -13.54 -7.59
N THR A 120 23.23 -12.82 -8.30
CA THR A 120 24.63 -12.66 -7.89
C THR A 120 24.77 -11.45 -6.96
N CYS A 121 25.26 -11.66 -5.74
CA CYS A 121 25.49 -10.56 -4.81
C CYS A 121 26.69 -9.71 -5.25
N THR A 122 26.46 -8.44 -5.57
CA THR A 122 27.49 -7.48 -6.02
C THR A 122 28.58 -7.20 -4.99
N ASN A 123 28.34 -7.55 -3.72
CA ASN A 123 29.25 -7.25 -2.62
C ASN A 123 30.20 -8.38 -2.22
N CYS A 124 29.91 -9.62 -2.64
CA CYS A 124 30.74 -10.80 -2.36
C CYS A 124 30.86 -11.76 -3.55
N GLY A 125 30.20 -11.47 -4.68
CA GLY A 125 30.21 -12.28 -5.90
C GLY A 125 29.50 -13.63 -5.80
N THR A 126 28.89 -13.95 -4.64
CA THR A 126 28.24 -15.26 -4.44
C THR A 126 26.87 -15.30 -5.10
N GLN A 127 26.53 -16.42 -5.74
CA GLN A 127 25.19 -16.69 -6.26
C GLN A 127 24.25 -17.09 -5.11
N ILE A 128 23.13 -16.38 -4.97
CA ILE A 128 22.18 -16.51 -3.86
C ILE A 128 20.76 -16.62 -4.45
N ALA A 129 19.96 -17.57 -3.96
CA ALA A 129 18.55 -17.64 -4.32
C ALA A 129 17.81 -16.36 -3.86
N ALA A 130 16.93 -15.81 -4.70
CA ALA A 130 16.23 -14.54 -4.47
C ALA A 130 15.52 -14.50 -3.11
N ASN A 131 14.90 -15.62 -2.71
CA ASN A 131 14.22 -15.76 -1.42
C ASN A 131 15.15 -15.70 -0.18
N ARG A 132 16.47 -15.80 -0.36
CA ARG A 132 17.48 -15.76 0.71
C ARG A 132 18.36 -14.51 0.61
N PHE A 133 18.04 -13.58 -0.29
CA PHE A 133 18.88 -12.40 -0.52
C PHE A 133 18.87 -11.44 0.67
N ALA A 134 17.70 -11.16 1.27
CA ALA A 134 17.58 -10.30 2.45
C ALA A 134 18.41 -10.80 3.66
N PRO A 135 18.25 -12.04 4.15
CA PRO A 135 19.09 -12.55 5.24
C PRO A 135 20.57 -12.69 4.85
N HIS A 136 20.88 -12.78 3.55
CA HIS A 136 22.26 -12.70 3.08
C HIS A 136 22.84 -11.29 3.24
N LEU A 137 22.12 -10.24 2.82
CA LEU A 137 22.57 -8.84 2.93
C LEU A 137 22.85 -8.43 4.38
N GLU A 138 22.03 -8.89 5.33
CA GLU A 138 22.27 -8.67 6.76
C GLU A 138 23.66 -9.13 7.20
N ARG A 139 24.11 -10.30 6.71
CA ARG A 139 25.44 -10.82 7.04
C ARG A 139 26.53 -10.24 6.14
N CYS A 140 26.24 -10.06 4.85
CA CYS A 140 27.21 -9.64 3.85
C CYS A 140 27.59 -8.17 3.97
N MET A 141 26.62 -7.31 4.32
CA MET A 141 26.83 -5.87 4.55
C MET A 141 27.13 -5.55 6.01
N LEU A 142 26.28 -5.98 6.95
CA LEU A 142 26.44 -5.61 8.35
C LEU A 142 27.42 -6.50 9.13
N GLY A 143 27.85 -7.63 8.56
CA GLY A 143 28.79 -8.57 9.17
C GLY A 143 30.28 -8.28 8.88
N LYS A 144 30.61 -7.45 7.88
CA LYS A 144 32.01 -7.13 7.52
C LYS A 144 32.77 -6.49 8.69
N GLY A 145 32.13 -5.62 9.48
CA GLY A 145 32.74 -5.05 10.70
C GLY A 145 33.03 -6.10 11.79
N ARG A 146 32.23 -7.17 11.87
CA ARG A 146 32.42 -8.25 12.86
C ARG A 146 33.47 -9.26 12.41
N ALA A 147 33.57 -9.55 11.12
CA ALA A 147 34.61 -10.43 10.56
C ALA A 147 36.00 -9.76 10.64
N SER A 148 36.11 -8.49 10.23
CA SER A 148 37.37 -7.74 10.30
C SER A 148 37.86 -7.55 11.73
N ALA A 149 36.95 -7.29 12.69
CA ALA A 149 37.32 -7.17 14.11
C ALA A 149 37.83 -8.50 14.70
N ARG A 150 37.32 -9.65 14.25
CA ARG A 150 37.84 -10.96 14.65
C ARG A 150 39.23 -11.19 14.08
N MET A 151 39.42 -10.96 12.78
CA MET A 151 40.72 -11.11 12.12
C MET A 151 41.79 -10.19 12.73
N ALA A 152 41.46 -8.94 13.07
CA ALA A 152 42.38 -8.02 13.75
C ALA A 152 42.76 -8.52 15.15
N ARG A 153 41.80 -9.05 15.92
CA ARG A 153 42.07 -9.63 17.25
C ARG A 153 42.95 -10.87 17.18
N ASP A 154 42.69 -11.76 16.23
CA ASP A 154 43.49 -12.97 16.03
C ASP A 154 44.91 -12.62 15.56
N ALA A 155 45.05 -11.61 14.69
CA ALA A 155 46.34 -11.07 14.29
C ALA A 155 47.10 -10.49 15.49
N MET A 156 46.48 -9.62 16.29
CA MET A 156 47.09 -9.04 17.50
C MET A 156 47.51 -10.10 18.53
N ARG A 157 46.72 -11.16 18.67
CA ARG A 157 47.08 -12.29 19.54
C ARG A 157 48.26 -13.08 18.99
N SER A 158 48.30 -13.32 17.69
CA SER A 158 49.42 -14.03 17.05
C SER A 158 50.73 -13.25 17.14
N THR A 159 50.68 -11.91 17.03
CA THR A 159 51.86 -11.06 17.21
C THR A 159 52.32 -11.03 18.67
N ALA A 160 51.39 -11.04 19.62
CA ALA A 160 51.73 -11.14 21.03
C ALA A 160 52.38 -12.50 21.40
N GLU A 161 51.93 -13.60 20.79
CA GLU A 161 52.54 -14.92 20.96
C GLU A 161 53.91 -15.02 20.28
N SER A 162 54.16 -14.33 19.16
CA SER A 162 55.49 -14.29 18.53
C SER A 162 56.49 -13.43 19.32
N ASP A 163 56.06 -12.30 19.87
CA ASP A 163 56.93 -11.41 20.66
C ASP A 163 57.32 -12.07 22.00
N ALA A 164 56.40 -12.81 22.63
CA ALA A 164 56.69 -13.57 23.84
C ALA A 164 57.72 -14.70 23.63
N ARG A 165 57.84 -15.24 22.42
CA ARG A 165 58.82 -16.27 22.07
C ARG A 165 60.22 -15.72 21.78
N LEU A 166 60.35 -14.44 21.46
CA LEU A 166 61.64 -13.76 21.26
C LEU A 166 62.22 -13.19 22.58
N ALA A 167 61.42 -13.13 23.63
CA ALA A 167 61.80 -12.59 24.94
C ALA A 167 62.35 -13.65 25.92
N TYR A 168 62.46 -14.92 25.52
CA TYR A 168 63.07 -16.02 26.28
C TYR A 168 64.23 -16.61 25.49
#